data_AF-A0AAU4G2N4-F1
#
_entry.id   AF-A0AAU4G2N4-F1
#
_cell.length_a   1.000
_cell.length_b   1.000
_cell.length_c   1.000
_cell.angle_alpha   90.00
_cell.angle_beta   90.00
_cell.angle_gamma   90.00
#
_symmetry.space_group_name_H-M   'P 1'
#
loop_
_entity.id
_entity.type
_entity.pdbx_description
1 polymer ?
#
loop_
_entity_poly.entity_id
_entity_poly.type
_entity_poly.pdbx_seq_one_letter_code
_entity_poly.pdbx_strand_id
1 'polypeptide(L)'
;MKHGAQAGRAGLLLVAAGVAVAGCGTGGSSAQPAGPSAPSTSAAPTASSAPAGGSAQNPTPAGNAAPAEQSKSQLLAKVPGQQAFVVSVPTGFEAVTYDQSGHVGFWTDSPAGWHKDTTGSYPYTPGAHSPAAAKAGGALLSGMHHATFVLTGAFSQDSTGNAIGYTDGSSGWGIITAQPGGNLAPASPNVDSNSSGVSHAMALTGGQLQTEDCDPDQPLAECGGSSAVKKLWHWDGNQFVLTR
;
A
#
# COMPACT_ATOMS: atom_id res chain seq x y z
N MET A 1 -38.57 -3.59 -50.23
CA MET A 1 -39.10 -2.21 -50.26
C MET A 1 -38.65 -1.58 -48.94
N LYS A 2 -37.51 -0.88 -48.89
CA LYS A 2 -37.27 0.56 -49.19
C LYS A 2 -37.92 1.51 -48.16
N HIS A 3 -37.07 2.45 -47.72
CA HIS A 3 -37.27 3.66 -46.89
C HIS A 3 -37.19 3.46 -45.37
N GLY A 4 -36.43 4.22 -44.59
CA GLY A 4 -35.59 5.40 -44.87
C GLY A 4 -35.18 6.06 -43.53
N ALA A 5 -33.92 6.47 -43.40
CA ALA A 5 -33.46 7.87 -43.22
C ALA A 5 -33.47 8.38 -41.75
N GLN A 6 -32.29 8.62 -41.13
CA GLN A 6 -31.53 9.92 -41.04
C GLN A 6 -32.16 10.88 -39.99
N ALA A 7 -31.46 11.71 -39.19
CA ALA A 7 -30.11 12.25 -39.18
C ALA A 7 -29.83 13.04 -37.86
N GLY A 8 -28.54 13.40 -37.65
CA GLY A 8 -28.08 14.66 -37.03
C GLY A 8 -27.89 14.65 -35.50
N ARG A 9 -26.92 15.33 -34.88
CA ARG A 9 -25.96 16.42 -35.21
C ARG A 9 -24.78 16.29 -34.21
N ALA A 10 -23.51 16.43 -34.59
CA ALA A 10 -22.70 17.64 -34.79
C ALA A 10 -22.46 18.54 -33.55
N GLY A 11 -21.18 18.80 -33.27
CA GLY A 11 -20.65 19.83 -32.35
C GLY A 11 -19.85 19.21 -31.19
N LEU A 12 -18.66 19.66 -30.79
CA LEU A 12 -17.92 20.87 -31.12
C LEU A 12 -16.46 20.67 -30.65
N LEU A 13 -15.50 21.18 -31.43
CA LEU A 13 -14.08 21.34 -31.09
C LEU A 13 -13.88 22.24 -29.86
N LEU A 14 -12.89 21.94 -29.02
CA LEU A 14 -12.16 22.98 -28.29
C LEU A 14 -10.67 22.62 -28.20
N VAL A 15 -9.88 23.54 -28.74
CA VAL A 15 -8.41 23.60 -28.76
C VAL A 15 -7.97 24.60 -27.69
N ALA A 16 -6.96 24.25 -26.91
CA ALA A 16 -6.03 25.17 -26.25
C ALA A 16 -4.73 24.36 -26.01
N ALA A 17 -3.58 24.56 -26.65
CA ALA A 17 -2.78 25.76 -26.88
C ALA A 17 -2.26 26.41 -25.58
N GLY A 18 -1.17 25.83 -25.05
CA GLY A 18 0.04 26.55 -24.65
C GLY A 18 0.09 27.19 -23.27
N VAL A 19 1.12 26.81 -22.49
CA VAL A 19 2.07 27.77 -21.90
C VAL A 19 3.46 27.11 -21.90
N ALA A 20 4.39 27.68 -22.66
CA ALA A 20 5.81 27.45 -22.49
C ALA A 20 6.30 28.34 -21.34
N VAL A 21 6.98 27.75 -20.35
CA VAL A 21 7.71 28.51 -19.34
C VAL A 21 9.20 28.39 -19.67
N ALA A 22 9.75 29.48 -20.19
CA ALA A 22 11.18 29.74 -20.19
C ALA A 22 11.58 30.20 -18.78
N GLY A 23 12.59 29.56 -18.20
CA GLY A 23 13.13 29.90 -16.89
C GLY A 23 14.60 29.53 -16.81
N CYS A 24 15.45 30.54 -16.99
CA CYS A 24 16.90 30.55 -16.88
C CYS A 24 17.36 30.23 -15.44
N GLY A 25 18.47 29.50 -15.28
CA GLY A 25 19.07 29.27 -13.96
C GLY A 25 20.28 28.35 -13.95
N THR A 26 21.34 28.70 -14.67
CA THR A 26 22.66 28.06 -14.53
C THR A 26 23.31 28.54 -13.23
N GLY A 27 23.04 27.82 -12.12
CA GLY A 27 23.65 28.04 -10.82
C GLY A 27 25.10 27.56 -10.80
N GLY A 28 25.99 28.42 -10.30
CA GLY A 28 27.44 28.25 -10.35
C GLY A 28 27.99 27.15 -9.44
N SER A 29 29.06 26.51 -9.93
CA SER A 29 29.96 25.67 -9.16
C SER A 29 30.77 26.52 -8.17
N SER A 30 30.51 26.38 -6.88
CA SER A 30 31.45 26.81 -5.83
C SER A 30 32.32 25.64 -5.40
N ALA A 31 33.62 25.79 -5.61
CA ALA A 31 34.67 24.88 -5.16
C ALA A 31 34.71 24.81 -3.62
N GLN A 32 34.82 23.60 -3.07
CA GLN A 32 35.04 23.35 -1.65
C GLN A 32 36.55 23.16 -1.40
N PRO A 33 37.21 23.99 -0.57
CA PRO A 33 38.60 23.77 -0.18
C PRO A 33 38.75 22.68 0.90
N ALA A 34 39.91 22.04 0.88
CA ALA A 34 40.30 20.92 1.73
C ALA A 34 40.88 21.36 3.10
N GLY A 35 40.63 20.52 4.13
CA GLY A 35 41.42 20.39 5.37
C GLY A 35 41.17 21.44 6.47
N PRO A 36 41.47 21.15 7.77
CA PRO A 36 42.54 20.26 8.24
C PRO A 36 42.10 19.16 9.24
N SER A 37 43.03 18.22 9.47
CA SER A 37 42.93 17.06 10.37
C SER A 37 43.14 17.38 11.86
N ALA A 38 42.39 16.64 12.71
CA ALA A 38 42.66 16.15 14.08
C ALA A 38 43.05 17.14 15.22
N PRO A 39 42.58 16.89 16.46
CA PRO A 39 43.33 15.98 17.34
C PRO A 39 42.49 14.95 18.10
N SER A 40 43.11 13.79 18.31
CA SER A 40 42.67 12.71 19.17
C SER A 40 42.71 13.11 20.65
N THR A 41 41.66 12.82 21.41
CA THR A 41 41.75 12.65 22.86
C THR A 41 40.97 11.41 23.29
N SER A 42 41.70 10.51 23.96
CA SER A 42 41.18 9.33 24.63
C SER A 42 40.52 9.72 25.95
N ALA A 43 39.32 9.23 26.19
CA ALA A 43 38.79 9.00 27.53
C ALA A 43 37.85 7.81 27.47
N ALA A 44 38.29 6.67 28.01
CA ALA A 44 37.48 5.49 28.24
C ALA A 44 36.67 5.67 29.53
N PRO A 45 35.36 5.38 29.53
CA PRO A 45 34.66 5.00 30.74
C PRO A 45 34.48 3.48 30.80
N THR A 46 34.84 2.97 31.96
CA THR A 46 34.56 1.68 32.58
C THR A 46 33.25 1.01 32.14
N ALA A 47 33.37 -0.26 31.76
CA ALA A 47 32.28 -1.19 31.54
C ALA A 47 31.41 -1.33 32.80
N SER A 48 30.11 -1.07 32.66
CA SER A 48 29.09 -1.43 33.63
C SER A 48 28.24 -2.53 33.01
N SER A 49 28.41 -3.75 33.52
CA SER A 49 27.74 -4.97 33.11
C SER A 49 26.23 -4.85 33.34
N ALA A 50 25.46 -4.62 32.28
CA ALA A 50 24.01 -4.72 32.33
C ALA A 50 23.60 -6.21 32.32
N PRO A 51 22.68 -6.64 33.19
CA PRO A 51 22.19 -8.01 33.21
C PRO A 51 21.48 -8.35 31.91
N ALA A 52 21.68 -9.59 31.44
CA ALA A 52 20.98 -10.19 30.30
C ALA A 52 19.46 -10.17 30.55
N GLY A 53 18.80 -9.09 30.11
CA GLY A 53 17.35 -9.00 30.02
C GLY A 53 16.89 -9.92 28.91
N GLY A 54 16.12 -10.95 29.30
CA GLY A 54 15.68 -12.01 28.42
C GLY A 54 15.05 -11.51 27.14
N SER A 55 15.33 -12.21 26.05
CA SER A 55 14.59 -12.15 24.81
C SER A 55 13.10 -12.16 25.14
N ALA A 56 12.45 -11.01 25.00
CA ALA A 56 11.00 -10.93 25.02
C ALA A 56 10.53 -11.73 23.81
N GLN A 57 10.23 -13.01 24.03
CA GLN A 57 9.39 -13.78 23.14
C GLN A 57 8.08 -13.02 23.08
N ASN A 58 7.87 -12.35 21.95
CA ASN A 58 6.56 -11.82 21.60
C ASN A 58 5.59 -13.02 21.76
N PRO A 59 4.58 -12.96 22.65
CA PRO A 59 3.73 -14.11 22.91
C PRO A 59 3.04 -14.45 21.60
N THR A 60 3.44 -15.56 20.99
CA THR A 60 2.72 -16.14 19.86
C THR A 60 1.40 -16.63 20.43
N PRO A 61 0.23 -16.12 19.99
CA PRO A 61 -1.04 -16.62 20.46
C PRO A 61 -1.17 -18.10 20.06
N ALA A 62 -0.97 -18.99 21.03
CA ALA A 62 -1.21 -20.41 20.85
C ALA A 62 -2.73 -20.63 20.79
N GLY A 63 -3.28 -20.82 19.59
CA GLY A 63 -4.70 -21.15 19.46
C GLY A 63 -5.26 -21.33 18.05
N ASN A 64 -4.91 -20.47 17.09
CA ASN A 64 -5.65 -20.41 15.81
C ASN A 64 -4.80 -20.45 14.52
N ALA A 65 -3.52 -20.83 14.59
CA ALA A 65 -2.66 -20.87 13.41
C ALA A 65 -2.97 -22.04 12.45
N ALA A 66 -3.39 -23.19 12.97
CA ALA A 66 -3.63 -24.39 12.16
C ALA A 66 -4.81 -24.26 11.17
N PRO A 67 -5.97 -23.67 11.55
CA PRO A 67 -7.05 -23.41 10.60
C PRO A 67 -6.64 -22.50 9.42
N ALA A 68 -5.90 -21.43 9.70
CA ALA A 68 -5.52 -20.46 8.67
C ALA A 68 -4.57 -21.05 7.62
N GLU A 69 -3.58 -21.85 8.03
CA GLU A 69 -2.65 -22.51 7.09
C GLU A 69 -3.34 -23.60 6.24
N GLN A 70 -4.32 -24.31 6.81
CA GLN A 70 -5.14 -25.24 6.05
C GLN A 70 -6.02 -24.50 5.03
N SER A 71 -6.74 -23.46 5.45
CA SER A 71 -7.58 -22.65 4.54
C SER A 71 -6.73 -22.02 3.43
N LYS A 72 -5.53 -21.51 3.75
CA LYS A 72 -4.57 -21.01 2.76
C LYS A 72 -4.17 -22.08 1.75
N SER A 73 -3.87 -23.30 2.18
CA SER A 73 -3.50 -24.40 1.29
C SER A 73 -4.63 -24.77 0.33
N GLN A 74 -5.88 -24.77 0.82
CA GLN A 74 -7.07 -24.99 -0.02
C GLN A 74 -7.29 -23.88 -1.05
N LEU A 75 -7.01 -22.62 -0.67
CA LEU A 75 -7.06 -21.49 -1.59
C LEU A 75 -5.98 -21.61 -2.68
N LEU A 76 -4.73 -21.89 -2.29
CA LEU A 76 -3.62 -22.01 -3.24
C LEU A 76 -3.83 -23.13 -4.27
N ALA A 77 -4.55 -24.19 -3.93
CA ALA A 77 -4.96 -25.22 -4.89
C ALA A 77 -5.90 -24.69 -6.00
N LYS A 78 -6.64 -23.59 -5.75
CA LYS A 78 -7.52 -22.93 -6.72
C LYS A 78 -6.82 -21.83 -7.55
N VAL A 79 -5.68 -21.31 -7.07
CA VAL A 79 -4.94 -20.20 -7.72
C VAL A 79 -3.49 -20.57 -8.04
N PRO A 80 -3.24 -21.55 -8.93
CA PRO A 80 -1.89 -21.96 -9.26
C PRO A 80 -1.06 -20.78 -9.79
N GLY A 81 0.15 -20.63 -9.26
CA GLY A 81 1.08 -19.55 -9.63
C GLY A 81 0.90 -18.25 -8.83
N GLN A 82 -0.09 -18.16 -7.94
CA GLN A 82 -0.27 -17.02 -7.05
C GLN A 82 0.23 -17.31 -5.63
N GLN A 83 0.52 -16.25 -4.89
CA GLN A 83 0.70 -16.24 -3.45
C GLN A 83 -0.62 -15.85 -2.77
N ALA A 84 -0.75 -16.15 -1.48
CA ALA A 84 -1.95 -15.86 -0.70
C ALA A 84 -1.61 -15.42 0.72
N PHE A 85 -2.40 -14.49 1.26
CA PHE A 85 -2.42 -14.12 2.68
C PHE A 85 -3.85 -14.23 3.19
N VAL A 86 -4.05 -14.90 4.33
CA VAL A 86 -5.36 -15.22 4.89
C VAL A 86 -5.52 -14.53 6.24
N VAL A 87 -6.68 -13.92 6.46
CA VAL A 87 -7.08 -13.24 7.70
C VAL A 87 -8.34 -13.90 8.22
N SER A 88 -8.40 -14.16 9.53
CA SER A 88 -9.64 -14.60 10.17
C SER A 88 -10.55 -13.39 10.39
N VAL A 89 -11.82 -13.54 10.02
CA VAL A 89 -12.88 -12.55 10.19
C VAL A 89 -14.05 -13.19 10.96
N PRO A 90 -15.01 -12.43 11.50
CA PRO A 90 -16.07 -13.00 12.34
C PRO A 90 -16.91 -14.09 11.64
N THR A 91 -17.02 -14.03 10.32
CA THR A 91 -17.80 -14.97 9.49
C THR A 91 -16.97 -16.13 8.93
N GLY A 92 -15.67 -16.17 9.16
CA GLY A 92 -14.78 -17.22 8.63
C GLY A 92 -13.38 -16.69 8.32
N PHE A 93 -12.97 -16.82 7.07
CA PHE A 93 -11.69 -16.31 6.58
C PHE A 93 -11.89 -15.46 5.34
N GLU A 94 -11.05 -14.45 5.22
CA GLU A 94 -10.87 -13.69 3.99
C GLU A 94 -9.42 -13.79 3.55
N ALA A 95 -9.19 -13.65 2.26
CA ALA A 95 -7.86 -13.74 1.72
C ALA A 95 -7.64 -12.80 0.55
N VAL A 96 -6.39 -12.38 0.43
CA VAL A 96 -5.85 -11.77 -0.78
C VAL A 96 -4.94 -12.77 -1.48
N THR A 97 -5.12 -12.94 -2.79
CA THR A 97 -4.18 -13.64 -3.66
C THR A 97 -3.52 -12.65 -4.60
N TYR A 98 -2.26 -12.88 -4.94
CA TYR A 98 -1.51 -11.99 -5.81
C TYR A 98 -0.41 -12.76 -6.54
N ASP A 99 -0.03 -12.30 -7.72
CA ASP A 99 1.18 -12.76 -8.40
C ASP A 99 2.21 -11.64 -8.47
N GLN A 100 3.33 -11.85 -9.17
CA GLN A 100 4.38 -10.84 -9.40
C GLN A 100 4.20 -10.08 -10.72
N SER A 101 3.01 -10.19 -11.34
CA SER A 101 2.65 -9.62 -12.63
C SER A 101 1.58 -8.53 -12.51
N GLY A 102 1.29 -8.06 -11.30
CA GLY A 102 0.31 -6.99 -11.06
C GLY A 102 -1.12 -7.47 -10.82
N HIS A 103 -1.39 -8.77 -10.70
CA HIS A 103 -2.76 -9.26 -10.44
C HIS A 103 -3.01 -9.45 -8.95
N VAL A 104 -4.22 -9.07 -8.50
CA VAL A 104 -4.71 -9.33 -7.14
C VAL A 104 -6.14 -9.89 -7.18
N GLY A 105 -6.47 -10.77 -6.24
CA GLY A 105 -7.82 -11.33 -6.07
C GLY A 105 -8.21 -11.35 -4.60
N PHE A 106 -9.49 -11.10 -4.33
CA PHE A 106 -10.08 -11.11 -2.98
C PHE A 106 -11.04 -12.27 -2.86
N TRP A 107 -11.00 -12.94 -1.71
CA TRP A 107 -11.70 -14.20 -1.49
C TRP A 107 -12.30 -14.26 -0.10
N THR A 108 -13.46 -14.91 -0.01
CA THR A 108 -14.11 -15.24 1.25
C THR A 108 -14.26 -16.76 1.35
N ASP A 109 -13.92 -17.32 2.51
CA ASP A 109 -14.13 -18.73 2.85
C ASP A 109 -15.50 -18.91 3.48
N SER A 110 -16.21 -19.94 3.03
CA SER A 110 -17.53 -20.31 3.54
C SER A 110 -17.61 -21.83 3.73
N PRO A 111 -18.68 -22.37 4.34
CA PRO A 111 -18.88 -23.82 4.39
C PRO A 111 -18.89 -24.50 3.00
N ALA A 112 -19.17 -23.77 1.92
CA ALA A 112 -19.08 -24.27 0.53
C ALA A 112 -17.67 -24.17 -0.07
N GLY A 113 -16.71 -23.64 0.70
CA GLY A 113 -15.32 -23.38 0.35
C GLY A 113 -15.06 -21.94 -0.07
N TRP A 114 -13.87 -21.71 -0.61
CA TRP A 114 -13.44 -20.40 -1.11
C TRP A 114 -14.25 -19.92 -2.32
N HIS A 115 -14.76 -18.70 -2.20
CA HIS A 115 -15.38 -17.92 -3.25
C HIS A 115 -14.53 -16.70 -3.57
N LYS A 116 -14.38 -16.39 -4.86
CA LYS A 116 -13.71 -15.16 -5.30
C LYS A 116 -14.74 -14.04 -5.30
N ASP A 117 -14.48 -12.99 -4.53
CA ASP A 117 -15.36 -11.84 -4.42
C ASP A 117 -15.09 -10.84 -5.54
N THR A 118 -13.82 -10.51 -5.77
CA THR A 118 -13.40 -9.49 -6.75
C THR A 118 -11.97 -9.74 -7.22
N THR A 119 -11.63 -9.20 -8.40
CA THR A 119 -10.25 -9.10 -8.90
C THR A 119 -9.86 -7.65 -9.06
N GLY A 120 -8.58 -7.37 -8.84
CA GLY A 120 -8.00 -6.06 -9.07
C GLY A 120 -6.61 -6.17 -9.70
N SER A 121 -5.93 -5.04 -9.72
CA SER A 121 -4.55 -4.95 -10.14
C SER A 121 -3.76 -3.96 -9.28
N TYR A 122 -2.45 -4.12 -9.30
CA TYR A 122 -1.50 -3.15 -8.77
C TYR A 122 -0.47 -2.78 -9.86
N PRO A 123 0.18 -1.61 -9.78
CA PRO A 123 1.13 -1.16 -10.80
C PRO A 123 2.27 -2.15 -10.93
N TYR A 124 2.47 -2.63 -12.15
CA TYR A 124 3.58 -3.49 -12.50
C TYR A 124 4.10 -3.10 -13.88
N THR A 125 5.38 -2.77 -13.96
CA THR A 125 6.08 -2.54 -15.22
C THR A 125 7.19 -3.58 -15.37
N PRO A 126 7.06 -4.53 -16.31
CA PRO A 126 8.12 -5.50 -16.59
C PRO A 126 9.46 -4.79 -16.85
N GLY A 127 10.50 -5.19 -16.13
CA GLY A 127 11.88 -4.68 -16.32
C GLY A 127 12.24 -3.41 -15.56
N ALA A 128 11.27 -2.63 -15.04
CA ALA A 128 11.58 -1.49 -14.17
C ALA A 128 11.96 -1.96 -12.75
N HIS A 129 11.23 -2.95 -12.23
CA HIS A 129 11.41 -3.50 -10.88
C HIS A 129 11.13 -5.02 -10.87
N SER A 130 11.77 -5.78 -11.76
CA SER A 130 11.48 -7.23 -11.89
C SER A 130 12.36 -8.09 -10.97
N PRO A 131 11.77 -9.03 -10.18
CA PRO A 131 10.34 -9.15 -9.90
C PRO A 131 9.88 -8.03 -8.96
N ALA A 132 8.58 -7.68 -8.99
CA ALA A 132 8.00 -6.62 -8.14
C ALA A 132 8.26 -6.84 -6.63
N ALA A 133 8.67 -8.06 -6.27
CA ALA A 133 8.91 -8.56 -4.93
C ALA A 133 7.71 -8.26 -4.02
N ALA A 134 6.51 -8.28 -4.62
CA ALA A 134 5.27 -7.98 -3.95
C ALA A 134 5.08 -8.98 -2.80
N LYS A 135 4.62 -8.47 -1.66
CA LYS A 135 4.26 -9.25 -0.48
C LYS A 135 2.95 -8.70 0.07
N ALA A 136 2.10 -9.57 0.57
CA ALA A 136 0.88 -9.17 1.26
C ALA A 136 1.02 -9.40 2.77
N GLY A 137 0.47 -8.46 3.54
CA GLY A 137 0.05 -8.65 4.92
C GLY A 137 -1.42 -8.28 5.07
N GLY A 138 -2.04 -8.64 6.19
CA GLY A 138 -3.43 -8.30 6.43
C GLY A 138 -3.83 -8.49 7.89
N ALA A 139 -4.90 -7.82 8.29
CA ALA A 139 -5.51 -7.94 9.61
C ALA A 139 -6.97 -7.49 9.57
N LEU A 140 -7.77 -8.00 10.50
CA LEU A 140 -9.06 -7.42 10.82
C LEU A 140 -8.84 -6.22 11.76
N LEU A 141 -9.14 -5.01 11.30
CA LEU A 141 -8.98 -3.80 12.11
C LEU A 141 -10.19 -3.58 13.02
N SER A 142 -10.02 -2.73 14.04
CA SER A 142 -11.05 -2.46 15.02
C SER A 142 -12.29 -1.84 14.36
N GLY A 143 -13.47 -2.38 14.67
CA GLY A 143 -14.74 -1.90 14.13
C GLY A 143 -15.06 -2.40 12.71
N MET A 144 -14.19 -3.20 12.10
CA MET A 144 -14.42 -3.77 10.76
C MET A 144 -15.04 -5.16 10.82
N HIS A 145 -15.77 -5.51 9.76
CA HIS A 145 -16.25 -6.88 9.51
C HIS A 145 -15.40 -7.62 8.47
N HIS A 146 -14.76 -6.87 7.59
CA HIS A 146 -13.88 -7.37 6.54
C HIS A 146 -12.42 -7.05 6.85
N ALA A 147 -11.51 -7.87 6.34
CA ALA A 147 -10.08 -7.69 6.49
C ALA A 147 -9.61 -6.43 5.75
N THR A 148 -8.52 -5.86 6.26
CA THR A 148 -7.68 -4.92 5.53
C THR A 148 -6.41 -5.64 5.11
N PHE A 149 -6.08 -5.58 3.83
CA PHE A 149 -4.84 -6.11 3.28
C PHE A 149 -3.92 -4.97 2.86
N VAL A 150 -2.62 -5.15 3.06
CA VAL A 150 -1.59 -4.25 2.56
C VAL A 150 -0.67 -5.06 1.67
N LEU A 151 -0.61 -4.69 0.40
CA LEU A 151 0.40 -5.18 -0.52
C LEU A 151 1.59 -4.22 -0.49
N THR A 152 2.79 -4.74 -0.30
CA THR A 152 4.05 -3.98 -0.33
C THR A 152 4.93 -4.48 -1.47
N GLY A 153 5.60 -3.57 -2.17
CA GLY A 153 6.48 -3.89 -3.30
C GLY A 153 7.08 -2.61 -3.87
N ALA A 154 7.77 -2.69 -5.00
CA ALA A 154 8.19 -1.50 -5.74
C ALA A 154 7.14 -1.16 -6.81
N PHE A 155 6.18 -0.30 -6.48
CA PHE A 155 5.05 0.02 -7.37
C PHE A 155 5.26 1.30 -8.17
N SER A 156 6.14 2.20 -7.73
CA SER A 156 6.49 3.42 -8.47
C SER A 156 7.95 3.41 -8.95
N GLN A 157 8.21 4.04 -10.10
CA GLN A 157 9.55 4.09 -10.70
C GLN A 157 10.56 4.93 -9.90
N ASP A 158 10.06 5.91 -9.17
CA ASP A 158 10.82 6.78 -8.27
C ASP A 158 10.99 6.18 -6.86
N SER A 159 10.49 4.96 -6.61
CA SER A 159 10.53 4.27 -5.31
C SER A 159 9.80 4.99 -4.16
N THR A 160 8.97 6.00 -4.47
CA THR A 160 8.22 6.78 -3.48
C THR A 160 6.96 6.07 -3.02
N GLY A 161 6.44 5.13 -3.81
CA GLY A 161 5.22 4.39 -3.55
C GLY A 161 5.48 2.90 -3.40
N ASN A 162 5.45 2.40 -2.17
CA ASN A 162 5.82 1.02 -1.84
C ASN A 162 4.71 0.19 -1.21
N ALA A 163 3.52 0.78 -1.00
CA ALA A 163 2.40 0.10 -0.35
C ALA A 163 1.05 0.47 -0.97
N ILE A 164 0.15 -0.52 -1.05
CA ILE A 164 -1.24 -0.34 -1.48
C ILE A 164 -2.12 -1.06 -0.46
N GLY A 165 -3.07 -0.33 0.11
CA GLY A 165 -4.05 -0.87 1.04
C GLY A 165 -5.33 -1.25 0.30
N TYR A 166 -5.93 -2.37 0.69
CA TYR A 166 -7.21 -2.86 0.17
C TYR A 166 -8.15 -3.19 1.32
N THR A 167 -9.42 -2.83 1.18
CA THR A 167 -10.48 -3.31 2.07
C THR A 167 -11.82 -3.37 1.35
N ASP A 168 -12.80 -4.02 1.97
CA ASP A 168 -14.19 -4.04 1.49
C ASP A 168 -14.96 -2.85 2.10
N GLY A 169 -15.75 -2.17 1.26
CA GLY A 169 -16.65 -1.10 1.69
C GLY A 169 -18.00 -1.17 0.98
N SER A 170 -18.74 -0.07 0.95
CA SER A 170 -20.11 -0.04 0.39
C SER A 170 -20.22 -0.51 -1.07
N SER A 171 -19.12 -0.39 -1.83
CA SER A 171 -19.03 -0.76 -3.24
C SER A 171 -18.26 -2.08 -3.46
N GLY A 172 -17.96 -2.81 -2.40
CA GLY A 172 -17.11 -4.00 -2.40
C GLY A 172 -15.62 -3.70 -2.20
N TRP A 173 -14.79 -4.71 -2.47
CA TRP A 173 -13.33 -4.62 -2.38
C TRP A 173 -12.75 -3.53 -3.27
N GLY A 174 -11.93 -2.67 -2.65
CA GLY A 174 -11.25 -1.59 -3.35
C GLY A 174 -9.97 -1.14 -2.65
N ILE A 175 -9.17 -0.39 -3.40
CA ILE A 175 -7.97 0.28 -2.91
C ILE A 175 -8.39 1.40 -1.98
N ILE A 176 -7.72 1.51 -0.85
CA ILE A 176 -7.88 2.58 0.13
C ILE A 176 -7.25 3.84 -0.44
N THR A 177 -8.09 4.80 -0.83
CA THR A 177 -7.65 6.08 -1.41
C THR A 177 -8.21 7.27 -0.65
N ALA A 178 -7.52 8.41 -0.73
CA ALA A 178 -8.02 9.66 -0.17
C ALA A 178 -9.27 10.13 -0.92
N GLN A 179 -10.30 10.48 -0.16
CA GLN A 179 -11.55 11.07 -0.64
C GLN A 179 -11.45 12.61 -0.63
N PRO A 180 -12.34 13.34 -1.32
CA PRO A 180 -12.34 14.81 -1.31
C PRO A 180 -12.42 15.46 0.09
N GLY A 181 -12.89 14.73 1.10
CA GLY A 181 -12.94 15.18 2.49
C GLY A 181 -11.67 14.90 3.32
N GLY A 182 -10.62 14.31 2.73
CA GLY A 182 -9.37 13.97 3.41
C GLY A 182 -9.37 12.64 4.18
N ASN A 183 -10.52 12.00 4.36
CA ASN A 183 -10.64 10.62 4.86
C ASN A 183 -10.20 9.62 3.78
N LEU A 184 -9.90 8.38 4.19
CA LEU A 184 -9.60 7.31 3.23
C LEU A 184 -10.78 6.35 3.10
N ALA A 185 -11.07 5.87 1.90
CA ALA A 185 -12.13 4.88 1.68
C ALA A 185 -11.78 3.97 0.49
N PRO A 186 -12.32 2.74 0.43
CA PRO A 186 -12.17 1.90 -0.75
C PRO A 186 -12.89 2.52 -1.96
N ALA A 187 -12.20 2.64 -3.10
CA ALA A 187 -12.75 3.30 -4.29
C ALA A 187 -12.88 2.37 -5.52
N SER A 188 -11.80 1.72 -5.93
CA SER A 188 -11.72 0.82 -7.09
C SER A 188 -10.79 -0.34 -6.76
N PRO A 189 -11.02 -1.57 -7.25
CA PRO A 189 -10.08 -2.67 -7.06
C PRO A 189 -8.81 -2.55 -7.93
N ASN A 190 -8.83 -1.72 -8.97
CA ASN A 190 -7.69 -1.53 -9.88
C ASN A 190 -6.98 -0.21 -9.59
N VAL A 191 -5.65 -0.25 -9.50
CA VAL A 191 -4.84 0.97 -9.42
C VAL A 191 -4.84 1.60 -10.81
N ASP A 192 -5.21 2.88 -10.87
CA ASP A 192 -5.25 3.63 -12.13
C ASP A 192 -3.84 3.98 -12.63
N SER A 193 -3.74 4.48 -13.87
CA SER A 193 -2.47 4.90 -14.46
C SER A 193 -1.79 6.06 -13.71
N ASN A 194 -2.54 6.75 -12.85
CA ASN A 194 -2.03 7.86 -12.05
C ASN A 194 -1.50 7.38 -10.68
N SER A 195 -1.52 6.07 -10.42
CA SER A 195 -1.09 5.46 -9.16
C SER A 195 -1.89 5.95 -7.94
N SER A 196 -3.16 6.33 -8.15
CA SER A 196 -4.05 6.71 -7.06
C SER A 196 -4.18 5.55 -6.07
N GLY A 197 -3.85 5.79 -4.80
CA GLY A 197 -3.90 4.77 -3.73
C GLY A 197 -2.58 4.07 -3.42
N VAL A 198 -1.49 4.45 -4.07
CA VAL A 198 -0.14 4.05 -3.66
C VAL A 198 0.36 5.01 -2.57
N SER A 199 0.79 4.47 -1.45
CA SER A 199 1.44 5.21 -0.35
C SER A 199 2.91 4.83 -0.23
N HIS A 200 3.70 5.69 0.43
CA HIS A 200 5.10 5.39 0.69
C HIS A 200 5.26 4.17 1.58
N ALA A 201 4.52 4.12 2.69
CA ALA A 201 4.34 2.92 3.47
C ALA A 201 2.94 2.84 4.06
N MET A 202 2.48 1.61 4.30
CA MET A 202 1.28 1.34 5.08
C MET A 202 1.58 0.22 6.07
N ALA A 203 1.00 0.32 7.26
CA ALA A 203 1.11 -0.70 8.29
C ALA A 203 -0.23 -0.90 9.01
N LEU A 204 -0.44 -2.10 9.54
CA LEU A 204 -1.61 -2.44 10.35
C LEU A 204 -1.13 -2.52 11.80
N THR A 205 -1.56 -1.59 12.66
CA THR A 205 -1.04 -1.45 14.02
C THR A 205 -2.13 -1.07 15.00
N GLY A 206 -2.19 -1.73 16.16
CA GLY A 206 -3.14 -1.38 17.21
C GLY A 206 -4.63 -1.41 16.80
N GLY A 207 -4.99 -2.22 15.79
CA GLY A 207 -6.35 -2.24 15.23
C GLY A 207 -6.68 -1.04 14.35
N GLN A 208 -5.68 -0.30 13.89
CA GLN A 208 -5.80 0.86 13.01
C GLN A 208 -4.94 0.67 11.74
N LEU A 209 -5.26 1.47 10.73
CA LEU A 209 -4.41 1.64 9.56
C LEU A 209 -3.43 2.78 9.84
N GLN A 210 -2.14 2.56 9.61
CA GLN A 210 -1.14 3.61 9.56
C GLN A 210 -0.73 3.84 8.11
N THR A 211 -0.71 5.10 7.68
CA THR A 211 -0.06 5.50 6.43
C THR A 211 1.16 6.35 6.76
N GLU A 212 2.17 6.26 5.91
CA GLU A 212 3.32 7.14 5.95
C GLU A 212 3.36 7.89 4.62
N ASP A 213 3.38 9.22 4.71
CA ASP A 213 3.48 10.11 3.56
C ASP A 213 4.83 10.85 3.62
N CYS A 214 5.33 11.25 2.46
CA CYS A 214 6.50 12.12 2.38
C CYS A 214 6.14 13.51 2.90
N ASP A 215 7.05 14.12 3.67
CA ASP A 215 6.94 15.53 4.03
C ASP A 215 6.97 16.37 2.72
N PRO A 216 5.95 17.20 2.46
CA PRO A 216 5.90 18.02 1.25
C PRO A 216 7.07 19.02 1.15
N ASP A 217 7.72 19.35 2.26
CA ASP A 217 8.84 20.30 2.32
C ASP A 217 10.21 19.61 2.19
N GLN A 218 10.27 18.29 2.03
CA GLN A 218 11.51 17.52 1.92
C GLN A 218 11.66 16.86 0.53
N PRO A 219 12.90 16.64 0.05
CA PRO A 219 13.13 15.86 -1.15
C PRO A 219 12.56 14.43 -1.02
N LEU A 220 11.97 13.91 -2.09
CA LEU A 220 11.43 12.53 -2.12
C LEU A 220 12.47 11.46 -1.76
N ALA A 221 13.75 11.70 -2.05
CA ALA A 221 14.85 10.80 -1.68
C ALA A 221 15.07 10.70 -0.15
N GLU A 222 14.57 11.68 0.60
CA GLU A 222 14.59 11.73 2.06
C GLU A 222 13.27 11.26 2.69
N CYS A 223 12.36 10.74 1.86
CA CYS A 223 11.10 10.17 2.32
C CYS A 223 11.35 8.81 2.99
N GLY A 224 10.92 8.70 4.25
CA GLY A 224 11.01 7.46 5.05
C GLY A 224 11.61 7.69 6.44
N GLY A 225 11.70 6.63 7.25
CA GLY A 225 12.36 6.69 8.55
C GLY A 225 11.77 7.73 9.51
N SER A 226 12.59 8.67 9.98
CA SER A 226 12.20 9.71 10.94
C SER A 226 11.57 10.95 10.30
N SER A 227 11.71 11.14 8.99
CA SER A 227 11.14 12.27 8.23
C SER A 227 9.76 11.96 7.65
N ALA A 228 9.31 10.71 7.70
CA ALA A 228 7.98 10.34 7.23
C ALA A 228 6.87 10.90 8.14
N VAL A 229 5.86 11.51 7.53
CA VAL A 229 4.65 11.96 8.23
C VAL A 229 3.75 10.75 8.43
N LYS A 230 3.67 10.29 9.68
CA LYS A 230 2.84 9.13 10.06
C LYS A 230 1.44 9.59 10.43
N LYS A 231 0.44 8.96 9.83
CA LYS A 231 -0.98 9.18 10.10
C LYS A 231 -1.64 7.89 10.56
N LEU A 232 -2.45 7.97 11.60
CA LEU A 232 -3.24 6.84 12.10
C LEU A 232 -4.71 7.04 11.80
N TRP A 233 -5.33 6.01 11.25
CA TRP A 233 -6.70 6.03 10.78
C TRP A 233 -7.52 4.94 11.47
N HIS A 234 -8.71 5.31 11.95
CA HIS A 234 -9.68 4.35 12.47
C HIS A 234 -10.85 4.19 11.50
N TRP A 235 -11.42 2.99 11.46
CA TRP A 235 -12.62 2.72 10.68
C TRP A 235 -13.87 3.18 11.43
N ASP A 236 -14.67 4.06 10.83
CA ASP A 236 -15.91 4.60 11.42
C ASP A 236 -17.18 3.80 11.06
N GLY A 237 -17.03 2.72 10.30
CA GLY A 237 -18.12 1.94 9.72
C GLY A 237 -18.28 2.11 8.21
N ASN A 238 -17.72 3.19 7.64
CA ASN A 238 -17.81 3.48 6.20
C ASN A 238 -16.48 3.92 5.58
N GLN A 239 -15.61 4.57 6.35
CA GLN A 239 -14.33 5.11 5.90
C GLN A 239 -13.31 5.11 7.04
N PHE A 240 -12.06 5.32 6.67
CA PHE A 240 -10.96 5.58 7.57
C PHE A 240 -10.86 7.07 7.89
N VAL A 241 -11.07 7.42 9.16
CA VAL A 241 -11.02 8.79 9.67
C VAL A 241 -9.71 9.00 10.43
N LEU A 242 -9.04 10.12 10.16
CA LEU A 242 -7.78 10.48 10.79
C LEU A 242 -7.95 10.64 12.30
N THR A 243 -7.03 10.04 13.06
CA THR A 243 -7.01 10.11 14.54
C THR A 243 -5.79 10.81 15.09
N ARG A 244 -4.65 10.70 14.40
CA ARG A 244 -3.38 11.32 14.77
C ARG A 244 -2.50 11.52 13.54
#